data_AF-A0A349PAS5-F1
#
_entry.id   AF-A0A349PAS5-F1
#
_cell.length_a   1.000
_cell.length_b   1.000
_cell.length_c   1.000
_cell.angle_alpha   90.00
_cell.angle_beta   90.00
_cell.angle_gamma   90.00
#
_symmetry.space_group_name_H-M   'P 1'
#
loop_
_entity.id
_entity.type
_entity.pdbx_description
1 polymer ?
#
loop_
_entity_poly.entity_id
_entity_poly.type
_entity_poly.pdbx_seq_one_letter_code
_entity_poly.pdbx_strand_id
1 'polypeptide(L)'
;MSIIILALMISAGPAAAQPAGQDQAAPPLKYSPEIRKAARNLALLLERGGEIAPEKLDALAPELARFNKKLEETLGRDLLADAARREKELDDAGRTEAAIKALQDFRTSLQVYYAKTGGKYPADPAALAPDDLPTIPELHLPGHEMTAKITVIDSKEYDDDLAKAVTDSGGWLYFSGQDSMNYGLLIIDCRHQTPGGAEFHKY
;
A
#
# COMPACT_ATOMS: atom_id res chain seq x y z
N MET A 1 -10.67 63.57 -13.53
CA MET A 1 -10.14 63.01 -12.26
C MET A 1 -9.25 61.84 -12.64
N SER A 2 -7.94 62.05 -12.58
CA SER A 2 -6.92 61.05 -12.97
C SER A 2 -6.58 60.18 -11.77
N ILE A 3 -6.68 58.86 -11.93
CA ILE A 3 -6.25 57.89 -10.93
C ILE A 3 -4.92 57.31 -11.39
N ILE A 4 -3.87 57.60 -10.62
CA ILE A 4 -2.53 57.06 -10.77
C ILE A 4 -2.52 55.66 -10.15
N ILE A 5 -2.32 54.63 -10.97
CA ILE A 5 -2.10 53.25 -10.50
C ILE A 5 -0.60 53.05 -10.33
N LEU A 6 -0.18 52.95 -9.08
CA LEU A 6 1.21 52.69 -8.67
C LEU A 6 1.47 51.18 -8.74
N ALA A 7 2.27 50.75 -9.72
CA ALA A 7 2.71 49.36 -9.86
C ALA A 7 3.89 49.08 -8.91
N LEU A 8 3.64 48.30 -7.85
CA LEU A 8 4.69 47.75 -6.99
C LEU A 8 5.30 46.51 -7.67
N MET A 9 6.51 46.64 -8.21
CA MET A 9 7.33 45.52 -8.64
C MET A 9 8.08 44.95 -7.44
N ILE A 10 7.66 43.78 -6.94
CA ILE A 10 8.39 43.01 -5.94
C ILE A 10 9.31 42.05 -6.69
N SER A 11 10.61 42.34 -6.71
CA SER A 11 11.63 41.43 -7.25
C SER A 11 11.89 40.30 -6.24
N ALA A 12 11.39 39.10 -6.53
CA ALA A 12 11.78 37.89 -5.81
C ALA A 12 13.20 37.49 -6.23
N GLY A 13 14.15 37.58 -5.29
CA GLY A 13 15.51 37.07 -5.49
C GLY A 13 15.52 35.53 -5.57
N PRO A 14 16.37 34.92 -6.40
CA PRO A 14 16.47 33.46 -6.48
C PRO A 14 17.02 32.91 -5.16
N ALA A 15 16.22 32.09 -4.48
CA ALA A 15 16.67 31.28 -3.36
C ALA A 15 17.74 30.31 -3.87
N ALA A 16 18.96 30.44 -3.35
CA ALA A 16 20.05 29.52 -3.64
C ALA A 16 19.67 28.12 -3.11
N ALA A 17 19.39 27.21 -4.04
CA ALA A 17 19.22 25.79 -3.73
C ALA A 17 20.52 25.26 -3.12
N GLN A 18 20.47 24.87 -1.85
CA GLN A 18 21.56 24.11 -1.24
C GLN A 18 21.69 22.78 -1.99
N PRO A 19 22.89 22.39 -2.46
CA PRO A 19 23.08 21.11 -3.12
C PRO A 19 22.67 19.99 -2.15
N ALA A 20 21.77 19.13 -2.62
CA ALA A 20 21.35 17.91 -1.94
C ALA A 20 22.59 17.18 -1.41
N GLY A 21 22.52 16.79 -0.14
CA GLY A 21 23.61 16.18 0.61
C GLY A 21 24.35 15.15 -0.22
N GLN A 22 25.66 15.34 -0.33
CA GLN A 22 26.57 14.31 -0.81
C GLN A 22 26.39 13.11 0.11
N ASP A 23 25.77 12.04 -0.41
CA ASP A 23 25.79 10.70 0.20
C ASP A 23 27.24 10.37 0.50
N GLN A 24 27.64 10.51 1.77
CA GLN A 24 28.92 9.99 2.23
C GLN A 24 28.83 8.48 2.07
N ALA A 25 29.46 7.98 1.00
CA ALA A 25 29.55 6.56 0.71
C ALA A 25 30.01 5.85 1.99
N ALA A 26 29.13 5.00 2.53
CA ALA A 26 29.43 4.24 3.72
C ALA A 26 30.78 3.51 3.53
N PRO A 27 31.69 3.56 4.52
CA PRO A 27 32.99 2.95 4.37
C PRO A 27 32.84 1.46 4.02
N PRO A 28 33.65 0.93 3.09
CA PRO A 28 33.49 -0.44 2.63
C PRO A 28 33.63 -1.41 3.81
N LEU A 29 32.55 -2.13 4.10
CA LEU A 29 32.50 -3.11 5.18
C LEU A 29 33.50 -4.23 4.86
N LYS A 30 34.56 -4.34 5.67
CA LYS A 30 35.59 -5.38 5.53
C LYS A 30 35.07 -6.69 6.13
N TYR A 31 34.29 -7.43 5.36
CA TYR A 31 33.86 -8.78 5.73
C TYR A 31 34.96 -9.81 5.51
N SER A 32 35.06 -10.76 6.43
CA SER A 32 35.92 -11.93 6.24
C SER A 32 35.48 -12.72 4.99
N PRO A 33 36.40 -13.44 4.31
CA PRO A 33 36.04 -14.30 3.18
C PRO A 33 34.93 -15.30 3.51
N GLU A 34 34.90 -15.79 4.74
CA GLU A 34 33.94 -16.77 5.25
C GLU A 34 32.53 -16.18 5.33
N ILE A 35 32.36 -14.96 5.87
CA ILE A 35 31.07 -14.27 5.91
C ILE A 35 30.53 -14.04 4.49
N ARG A 36 31.39 -13.61 3.56
CA ARG A 36 31.01 -13.41 2.15
C ARG A 36 30.61 -14.71 1.46
N LYS A 37 31.23 -15.83 1.82
CA LYS A 37 30.87 -17.14 1.30
C LYS A 37 29.54 -17.61 1.89
N ALA A 38 29.33 -17.45 3.20
CA ALA A 38 28.08 -17.78 3.87
C ALA A 38 26.90 -16.98 3.29
N ALA A 39 27.04 -15.66 3.15
CA ALA A 39 26.00 -14.81 2.57
C ALA A 39 25.62 -15.23 1.14
N ARG A 40 26.61 -15.54 0.30
CA ARG A 40 26.37 -16.04 -1.07
C ARG A 40 25.65 -17.40 -1.09
N ASN A 41 26.06 -18.32 -0.22
CA ASN A 41 25.42 -19.62 -0.13
C ASN A 41 23.97 -19.52 0.36
N LEU A 42 23.69 -18.64 1.34
CA LEU A 42 22.34 -18.36 1.81
C LEU A 42 21.47 -17.71 0.72
N ALA A 43 22.02 -16.76 -0.04
CA ALA A 43 21.32 -16.17 -1.18
C ALA A 43 20.97 -17.23 -2.24
N LEU A 44 21.92 -18.11 -2.59
CA LEU A 44 21.69 -19.20 -3.53
C LEU A 44 20.65 -20.20 -3.02
N LEU A 45 20.64 -20.47 -1.70
CA LEU A 45 19.65 -21.33 -1.07
C LEU A 45 18.24 -20.73 -1.16
N LEU A 46 18.09 -19.42 -0.99
CA LEU A 46 16.81 -18.72 -1.15
C LEU A 46 16.33 -18.74 -2.62
N GLU A 47 17.24 -18.52 -3.56
CA GLU A 47 16.91 -18.46 -4.99
C GLU A 47 16.57 -19.84 -5.59
N ARG A 48 17.32 -20.88 -5.21
CA ARG A 48 17.23 -22.23 -5.81
C ARG A 48 16.80 -23.32 -4.84
N GLY A 49 16.25 -22.95 -3.68
CA GLY A 49 15.85 -23.90 -2.63
C GLY A 49 14.86 -24.96 -3.11
N GLY A 50 13.95 -24.60 -4.02
CA GLY A 50 12.96 -25.53 -4.60
C GLY A 50 13.56 -26.63 -5.49
N GLU A 51 14.83 -26.53 -5.89
CA GLU A 51 15.54 -27.56 -6.65
C GLU A 51 16.26 -28.58 -5.75
N ILE A 52 16.36 -28.30 -4.45
CA ILE A 52 17.05 -29.14 -3.49
C ILE A 52 16.06 -30.15 -2.93
N ALA A 53 16.46 -31.42 -2.88
CA ALA A 53 15.65 -32.48 -2.28
C ALA A 53 15.31 -32.12 -0.81
N PRO A 54 14.04 -32.20 -0.38
CA PRO A 54 13.60 -31.80 0.95
C PRO A 54 14.42 -32.42 2.08
N GLU A 55 14.82 -33.69 1.95
CA GLU A 55 15.60 -34.41 2.95
C GLU A 55 16.97 -33.78 3.19
N LYS A 56 17.55 -33.15 2.15
CA LYS A 56 18.82 -32.43 2.26
C LYS A 56 18.65 -31.08 2.96
N LEU A 57 17.49 -30.42 2.79
CA LEU A 57 17.17 -29.18 3.50
C LEU A 57 16.92 -29.46 4.98
N ASP A 58 16.15 -30.52 5.28
CA ASP A 58 15.87 -30.94 6.65
C ASP A 58 17.15 -31.32 7.40
N ALA A 59 18.09 -31.97 6.71
CA ALA A 59 19.39 -32.31 7.28
C ALA A 59 20.24 -31.08 7.66
N LEU A 60 19.96 -29.89 7.09
CA LEU A 60 20.65 -28.63 7.41
C LEU A 60 19.96 -27.84 8.54
N ALA A 61 18.75 -28.23 8.93
CA ALA A 61 17.97 -27.53 9.94
C ALA A 61 18.72 -27.32 11.28
N PRO A 62 19.43 -28.31 11.86
CA PRO A 62 20.10 -28.09 13.15
C PRO A 62 21.30 -27.14 13.05
N GLU A 63 22.04 -27.16 11.95
CA GLU A 63 23.15 -26.22 11.70
C GLU A 63 22.63 -24.80 11.49
N LEU A 64 21.56 -24.63 10.69
CA LEU A 64 20.91 -23.35 10.47
C LEU A 64 20.33 -22.78 11.77
N ALA A 65 19.72 -23.61 12.62
CA ALA A 65 19.23 -23.18 13.92
C ALA A 65 20.37 -22.67 14.82
N ARG A 66 21.51 -23.37 14.87
CA ARG A 66 22.70 -22.92 15.64
C ARG A 66 23.28 -21.63 15.07
N PHE A 67 23.36 -21.51 13.75
CA PHE A 67 23.84 -20.32 13.08
C PHE A 67 22.92 -19.12 13.37
N ASN A 68 21.60 -19.30 13.21
CA ASN A 68 20.61 -18.26 13.45
C ASN A 68 20.64 -17.78 14.91
N LYS A 69 20.71 -18.69 15.89
CA LYS A 69 20.84 -18.32 17.30
C LYS A 69 22.06 -17.43 17.57
N LYS A 70 23.23 -17.80 17.03
CA LYS A 70 24.45 -16.98 17.17
C LYS A 70 24.31 -15.63 16.48
N LEU A 71 23.64 -15.60 15.33
CA LEU A 71 23.39 -14.37 14.60
C LEU A 71 22.47 -13.44 15.41
N GLU A 72 21.40 -13.97 15.98
CA GLU A 72 20.49 -13.23 16.85
C GLU A 72 21.20 -12.66 18.09
N GLU A 73 22.03 -13.47 18.75
CA GLU A 73 22.87 -13.05 19.88
C GLU A 73 23.85 -11.94 19.48
N THR A 74 24.39 -12.00 18.26
CA THR A 74 25.39 -11.05 17.76
C THR A 74 24.76 -9.74 17.28
N LEU A 75 23.63 -9.80 16.56
CA LEU A 75 22.90 -8.63 16.07
C LEU A 75 22.22 -7.89 17.23
N GLY A 76 21.82 -8.62 18.27
CA GLY A 76 21.10 -8.06 19.40
C GLY A 76 19.64 -7.75 19.05
N ARG A 77 18.84 -7.49 20.10
CA ARG A 77 17.39 -7.31 19.97
C ARG A 77 17.03 -6.07 19.15
N ASP A 78 17.80 -4.99 19.28
CA ASP A 78 17.47 -3.71 18.66
C ASP A 78 17.58 -3.77 17.13
N LEU A 79 18.67 -4.36 16.60
CA LEU A 79 18.84 -4.50 15.15
C LEU A 79 17.81 -5.45 14.53
N LEU A 80 17.45 -6.53 15.24
CA LEU A 80 16.41 -7.45 14.78
C LEU A 80 15.02 -6.78 14.78
N ALA A 81 14.69 -6.03 15.83
CA ALA A 81 13.44 -5.28 15.91
C ALA A 81 13.36 -4.20 14.83
N ASP A 82 14.46 -3.50 14.57
CA ASP A 82 14.56 -2.51 13.49
C ASP A 82 14.40 -3.14 12.11
N ALA A 83 15.04 -4.30 11.86
CA ALA A 83 14.91 -5.03 10.61
C ALA A 83 13.47 -5.51 10.39
N ALA A 84 12.86 -6.13 11.40
CA ALA A 84 11.47 -6.59 11.35
C ALA A 84 10.48 -5.43 11.14
N ARG A 85 10.72 -4.29 11.78
CA ARG A 85 9.91 -3.08 11.56
C ARG A 85 10.00 -2.60 10.11
N ARG A 86 11.21 -2.52 9.54
CA ARG A 86 11.40 -2.11 8.14
C ARG A 86 10.77 -3.09 7.15
N GLU A 87 10.90 -4.40 7.39
CA GLU A 87 10.27 -5.42 6.57
C GLU A 87 8.74 -5.27 6.59
N LYS A 88 8.16 -5.08 7.79
CA LYS A 88 6.74 -4.80 7.94
C LYS A 88 6.32 -3.52 7.22
N GLU A 89 7.07 -2.42 7.36
CA GLU A 89 6.79 -1.14 6.68
C GLU A 89 6.78 -1.29 5.15
N LEU A 90 7.71 -2.09 4.60
CA LEU A 90 7.77 -2.37 3.16
C LEU A 90 6.59 -3.23 2.68
N ASP A 91 6.24 -4.26 3.45
CA ASP A 91 5.07 -5.10 3.17
C ASP A 91 3.76 -4.29 3.24
N ASP A 92 3.58 -3.49 4.30
CA ASP A 92 2.43 -2.60 4.48
C ASP A 92 2.33 -1.57 3.33
N ALA A 93 3.47 -1.05 2.85
CA ALA A 93 3.52 -0.15 1.69
C ALA A 93 3.12 -0.87 0.39
N GLY A 94 3.62 -2.08 0.14
CA GLY A 94 3.25 -2.86 -1.04
C GLY A 94 1.77 -3.21 -1.07
N ARG A 95 1.21 -3.60 0.08
CA ARG A 95 -0.24 -3.84 0.26
C ARG A 95 -1.07 -2.59 0.00
N THR A 96 -0.61 -1.44 0.51
CA THR A 96 -1.26 -0.15 0.28
C THR A 96 -1.29 0.22 -1.20
N GLU A 97 -0.17 0.09 -1.90
CA GLU A 97 -0.09 0.36 -3.34
C GLU A 97 -1.03 -0.55 -4.14
N ALA A 98 -1.04 -1.85 -3.82
CA ALA A 98 -1.93 -2.82 -4.44
C ALA A 98 -3.42 -2.46 -4.24
N ALA A 99 -3.81 -2.03 -3.03
CA ALA A 99 -5.18 -1.61 -2.72
C ALA A 99 -5.60 -0.35 -3.50
N ILE A 100 -4.71 0.65 -3.60
CA ILE A 100 -4.98 1.87 -4.39
C ILE A 100 -5.16 1.54 -5.87
N LYS A 101 -4.30 0.66 -6.41
CA LYS A 101 -4.43 0.19 -7.80
C LYS A 101 -5.77 -0.53 -8.01
N ALA A 102 -6.13 -1.46 -7.12
CA ALA A 102 -7.39 -2.17 -7.18
C ALA A 102 -8.60 -1.22 -7.13
N LEU A 103 -8.56 -0.17 -6.29
CA LEU A 103 -9.60 0.86 -6.24
C LEU A 103 -9.74 1.60 -7.57
N GLN A 104 -8.62 1.97 -8.20
CA GLN A 104 -8.62 2.66 -9.51
C GLN A 104 -9.21 1.77 -10.62
N ASP A 105 -8.83 0.50 -10.64
CA ASP A 105 -9.33 -0.47 -11.63
C ASP A 105 -10.85 -0.72 -11.43
N PHE A 106 -11.30 -0.83 -10.18
CA PHE A 106 -12.72 -1.03 -9.86
C PHE A 106 -13.55 0.21 -10.22
N ARG A 107 -13.07 1.42 -9.88
CA ARG A 107 -13.72 2.68 -10.29
C ARG A 107 -13.79 2.83 -11.81
N THR A 108 -12.73 2.46 -12.52
CA THR A 108 -12.73 2.48 -14.00
C THR A 108 -13.84 1.59 -14.55
N SER A 109 -14.03 0.41 -13.97
CA SER A 109 -15.09 -0.53 -14.37
C SER A 109 -16.49 0.03 -14.08
N LEU A 110 -16.68 0.69 -12.94
CA LEU A 110 -17.92 1.41 -12.63
C LEU A 110 -18.22 2.53 -13.65
N GLN A 111 -17.20 3.27 -14.09
CA GLN A 111 -17.37 4.30 -15.14
C GLN A 111 -17.76 3.70 -16.49
N VAL A 112 -17.16 2.57 -16.86
CA VAL A 112 -17.52 1.83 -18.08
C VAL A 112 -18.98 1.39 -18.01
N TYR A 113 -19.41 0.81 -16.88
CA TYR A 113 -20.80 0.43 -16.66
C TYR A 113 -21.74 1.64 -16.78
N TYR A 114 -21.43 2.75 -16.10
CA TYR A 114 -22.21 3.99 -16.16
C TYR A 114 -22.42 4.48 -17.59
N ALA A 115 -21.38 4.44 -18.43
CA ALA A 115 -21.47 4.81 -19.84
C ALA A 115 -22.38 3.85 -20.64
N LYS A 116 -22.30 2.54 -20.39
CA LYS A 116 -23.12 1.51 -21.06
C LYS A 116 -24.60 1.59 -20.70
N THR A 117 -24.93 1.99 -19.47
CA THR A 117 -26.31 2.00 -18.94
C THR A 117 -27.04 3.33 -19.05
N GLY A 118 -26.47 4.28 -19.82
CA GLY A 118 -27.10 5.60 -20.03
C GLY A 118 -27.05 6.48 -18.78
N GLY A 119 -25.95 6.41 -18.03
CA GLY A 119 -25.70 7.27 -16.89
C GLY A 119 -26.24 6.74 -15.57
N LYS A 120 -26.23 5.42 -15.37
CA LYS A 120 -26.67 4.79 -14.12
C LYS A 120 -25.60 3.85 -13.56
N TYR A 121 -25.17 4.10 -12.34
CA TYR A 121 -24.33 3.15 -11.62
C TYR A 121 -25.15 1.95 -11.12
N PRO A 122 -24.54 0.76 -10.92
CA PRO A 122 -25.26 -0.41 -10.44
C PRO A 122 -25.74 -0.21 -9.00
N ALA A 123 -26.81 -0.90 -8.60
CA ALA A 123 -27.25 -0.90 -7.21
C ALA A 123 -26.26 -1.65 -6.30
N ASP A 124 -25.60 -2.67 -6.85
CA ASP A 124 -24.56 -3.48 -6.21
C ASP A 124 -23.39 -3.66 -7.19
N PRO A 125 -22.17 -3.21 -6.86
CA PRO A 125 -20.99 -3.39 -7.71
C PRO A 125 -20.61 -4.85 -7.94
N ALA A 126 -21.09 -5.79 -7.11
CA ALA A 126 -20.91 -7.23 -7.35
C ALA A 126 -21.46 -7.67 -8.71
N ALA A 127 -22.46 -6.95 -9.25
CA ALA A 127 -23.05 -7.22 -10.56
C ALA A 127 -22.14 -6.88 -11.74
N LEU A 128 -21.01 -6.19 -11.52
CA LEU A 128 -20.02 -5.94 -12.57
C LEU A 128 -19.25 -7.22 -12.96
N ALA A 129 -19.21 -8.21 -12.08
CA ALA A 129 -18.57 -9.48 -12.37
C ALA A 129 -19.58 -10.50 -12.91
N PRO A 130 -19.23 -11.31 -13.93
CA PRO A 130 -17.90 -11.40 -14.56
C PRO A 130 -17.70 -10.48 -15.80
N ASP A 131 -18.70 -9.67 -16.16
CA ASP A 131 -18.75 -9.03 -17.48
C ASP A 131 -17.82 -7.82 -17.65
N ASP A 132 -17.91 -6.85 -16.73
CA ASP A 132 -17.06 -5.65 -16.70
C ASP A 132 -15.80 -5.85 -15.85
N LEU A 133 -15.85 -6.80 -14.91
CA LEU A 133 -14.74 -7.22 -14.06
C LEU A 133 -14.63 -8.75 -14.02
N PRO A 134 -13.44 -9.36 -14.14
CA PRO A 134 -13.30 -10.81 -14.02
C PRO A 134 -13.77 -11.35 -12.66
N THR A 135 -13.47 -10.60 -11.60
CA THR A 135 -13.89 -10.84 -10.22
C THR A 135 -13.86 -9.53 -9.45
N ILE A 136 -14.55 -9.47 -8.31
CA ILE A 136 -14.41 -8.35 -7.37
C ILE A 136 -13.00 -8.41 -6.76
N PRO A 137 -12.19 -7.34 -6.86
CA PRO A 137 -10.85 -7.35 -6.32
C PRO A 137 -10.86 -7.55 -4.80
N GLU A 138 -10.03 -8.46 -4.31
CA GLU A 138 -9.79 -8.63 -2.88
C GLU A 138 -8.82 -7.56 -2.39
N LEU A 139 -9.09 -7.01 -1.21
CA LEU A 139 -8.21 -6.11 -0.49
C LEU A 139 -7.48 -6.87 0.60
N HIS A 140 -6.20 -6.58 0.75
CA HIS A 140 -5.38 -7.03 1.87
C HIS A 140 -4.69 -5.82 2.48
N LEU A 141 -5.40 -5.13 3.38
CA LEU A 141 -4.89 -3.92 4.04
C LEU A 141 -4.10 -4.27 5.29
N PRO A 142 -3.13 -3.43 5.70
CA PRO A 142 -2.48 -3.56 7.01
C PRO A 142 -3.51 -3.62 8.14
N GLY A 143 -3.44 -4.67 8.97
CA GLY A 143 -4.32 -4.85 10.12
C GLY A 143 -5.70 -5.46 9.81
N HIS A 144 -5.98 -5.84 8.56
CA HIS A 144 -7.25 -6.45 8.15
C HIS A 144 -7.04 -7.81 7.48
N GLU A 145 -8.02 -8.69 7.65
CA GLU A 145 -8.08 -9.94 6.89
C GLU A 145 -8.35 -9.67 5.40
N MET A 146 -7.84 -10.53 4.52
CA MET A 146 -8.07 -10.41 3.09
C MET A 146 -9.56 -10.59 2.75
N THR A 147 -10.14 -9.64 2.02
CA THR A 147 -11.59 -9.64 1.75
C THR A 147 -11.98 -8.89 0.48
N ALA A 148 -13.00 -9.36 -0.23
CA ALA A 148 -13.69 -8.64 -1.31
C ALA A 148 -15.07 -8.11 -0.89
N LYS A 149 -15.37 -8.09 0.42
CA LYS A 149 -16.68 -7.66 0.92
C LYS A 149 -17.01 -6.23 0.50
N ILE A 150 -18.23 -6.02 0.02
CA ILE A 150 -18.77 -4.70 -0.31
C ILE A 150 -19.87 -4.35 0.69
N THR A 151 -19.73 -3.21 1.35
CA THR A 151 -20.80 -2.58 2.12
C THR A 151 -21.48 -1.55 1.23
N VAL A 152 -22.78 -1.73 0.99
CA VAL A 152 -23.57 -0.82 0.13
C VAL A 152 -24.36 0.15 1.01
N ILE A 153 -24.24 1.44 0.71
CA ILE A 153 -24.98 2.54 1.31
C ILE A 153 -25.98 3.06 0.29
N ASP A 154 -27.27 2.90 0.56
CA ASP A 154 -28.38 3.32 -0.30
C ASP A 154 -29.08 4.58 0.20
N SER A 155 -28.44 5.34 1.11
CA SER A 155 -29.00 6.53 1.74
C SER A 155 -28.08 7.76 1.58
N LYS A 156 -28.67 8.95 1.74
CA LYS A 156 -27.97 10.25 1.79
C LYS A 156 -27.44 10.63 3.18
N GLU A 157 -27.49 9.73 4.16
CA GLU A 157 -27.16 10.02 5.57
C GLU A 157 -25.73 10.56 5.74
N TYR A 158 -24.83 10.20 4.83
CA TYR A 158 -23.40 10.50 4.91
C TYR A 158 -22.93 11.53 3.88
N ASP A 159 -23.85 12.24 3.22
CA ASP A 159 -23.51 13.24 2.20
C ASP A 159 -22.65 14.39 2.78
N ASP A 160 -22.92 14.80 4.01
CA ASP A 160 -22.17 15.87 4.69
C ASP A 160 -20.84 15.39 5.29
N ASP A 161 -20.72 14.09 5.58
CA ASP A 161 -19.55 13.52 6.27
C ASP A 161 -19.39 12.03 5.94
N LEU A 162 -18.62 11.77 4.89
CA LEU A 162 -18.30 10.43 4.39
C LEU A 162 -17.65 9.54 5.45
N ALA A 163 -16.86 10.12 6.37
CA ALA A 163 -16.10 9.34 7.35
C ALA A 163 -17.01 8.58 8.34
N LYS A 164 -18.25 9.04 8.53
CA LYS A 164 -19.25 8.34 9.35
C LYS A 164 -19.74 7.04 8.74
N ALA A 165 -19.65 6.89 7.42
CA ALA A 165 -20.03 5.66 6.73
C ALA A 165 -18.95 4.57 6.84
N VAL A 166 -17.71 4.94 7.15
CA VAL A 166 -16.57 4.02 7.24
C VAL A 166 -16.69 3.18 8.51
N THR A 167 -16.83 1.87 8.35
CA THR A 167 -16.96 0.88 9.43
C THR A 167 -15.65 0.20 9.81
N ASP A 168 -14.58 0.43 9.03
CA ASP A 168 -13.26 -0.19 9.19
C ASP A 168 -13.32 -1.72 8.99
N SER A 169 -14.04 -2.17 7.97
CA SER A 169 -14.14 -3.60 7.63
C SER A 169 -12.96 -4.14 6.82
N GLY A 170 -12.11 -3.26 6.28
CA GLY A 170 -11.00 -3.61 5.38
C GLY A 170 -11.43 -3.89 3.93
N GLY A 171 -12.74 -3.86 3.64
CA GLY A 171 -13.31 -4.11 2.32
C GLY A 171 -13.64 -2.84 1.54
N TRP A 172 -14.68 -2.92 0.72
CA TRP A 172 -15.19 -1.83 -0.10
C TRP A 172 -16.41 -1.16 0.54
N LEU A 173 -16.53 0.16 0.38
CA LEU A 173 -17.75 0.91 0.68
C LEU A 173 -18.26 1.58 -0.58
N TYR A 174 -19.53 1.38 -0.90
CA TYR A 174 -20.13 1.86 -2.15
C TYR A 174 -21.45 2.57 -1.91
N PHE A 175 -21.66 3.71 -2.59
CA PHE A 175 -22.85 4.53 -2.46
C PHE A 175 -23.78 4.33 -3.67
N SER A 176 -24.91 3.66 -3.46
CA SER A 176 -25.87 3.29 -4.52
C SER A 176 -27.11 4.18 -4.57
N GLY A 177 -27.34 5.01 -3.54
CA GLY A 177 -28.49 5.92 -3.46
C GLY A 177 -28.43 7.00 -4.55
N GLN A 178 -29.38 7.02 -5.48
CA GLN A 178 -29.42 7.99 -6.60
C GLN A 178 -29.67 9.43 -6.14
N ASP A 179 -30.22 9.62 -4.94
CA ASP A 179 -30.45 10.92 -4.32
C ASP A 179 -29.26 11.40 -3.46
N SER A 180 -28.25 10.55 -3.25
CA SER A 180 -27.02 10.91 -2.55
C SER A 180 -26.06 11.69 -3.47
N MET A 181 -25.42 12.70 -2.91
CA MET A 181 -24.31 13.41 -3.57
C MET A 181 -23.10 12.50 -3.87
N ASN A 182 -23.01 11.37 -3.16
CA ASN A 182 -21.98 10.36 -3.33
C ASN A 182 -22.40 9.24 -4.30
N TYR A 183 -23.51 9.37 -5.05
CA TYR A 183 -23.98 8.31 -5.95
C TYR A 183 -22.88 7.79 -6.91
N GLY A 184 -22.60 6.49 -6.84
CA GLY A 184 -21.56 5.81 -7.62
C GLY A 184 -20.17 5.88 -7.02
N LEU A 185 -19.99 6.54 -5.86
CA LEU A 185 -18.72 6.60 -5.15
C LEU A 185 -18.39 5.22 -4.57
N LEU A 186 -17.18 4.76 -4.89
CA LEU A 186 -16.57 3.57 -4.31
C LEU A 186 -15.31 4.02 -3.56
N ILE A 187 -15.15 3.62 -2.30
CA ILE A 187 -13.96 3.90 -1.48
C ILE A 187 -13.53 2.62 -0.74
N ILE A 188 -12.34 2.69 -0.12
CA ILE A 188 -11.85 1.65 0.79
C ILE A 188 -12.46 1.88 2.18
N ASP A 189 -13.09 0.85 2.75
CA ASP A 189 -13.68 0.89 4.09
C ASP A 189 -12.63 0.67 5.19
N CYS A 190 -11.78 1.68 5.40
CA CYS A 190 -10.72 1.64 6.39
C CYS A 190 -10.46 3.02 7.02
N ARG A 191 -10.38 3.05 8.36
CA ARG A 191 -10.09 4.26 9.15
C ARG A 191 -8.60 4.48 9.37
N HIS A 192 -7.78 3.50 9.04
CA HIS A 192 -6.33 3.60 9.20
C HIS A 192 -5.71 4.54 8.16
N GLN A 193 -4.48 4.95 8.45
CA GLN A 193 -3.65 5.74 7.55
C GLN A 193 -2.72 4.82 6.75
N THR A 194 -2.46 5.22 5.51
CA THR A 194 -1.36 4.71 4.70
C THR A 194 -0.02 5.04 5.35
N PRO A 195 1.09 4.38 4.97
CA PRO A 195 2.43 4.76 5.43
C PRO A 195 2.79 6.23 5.16
N GLY A 196 2.15 6.89 4.19
CA GLY A 196 2.30 8.32 3.90
C GLY A 196 1.43 9.26 4.74
N GLY A 197 0.62 8.74 5.67
CA GLY A 197 -0.25 9.51 6.57
C GLY A 197 -1.62 9.88 6.01
N ALA A 198 -1.93 9.53 4.76
CA ALA A 198 -3.26 9.74 4.18
C ALA A 198 -4.24 8.63 4.63
N GLU A 199 -5.48 8.98 4.93
CA GLU A 199 -6.51 8.01 5.32
C GLU A 199 -7.02 7.22 4.10
N PHE A 200 -7.21 5.90 4.24
CA PHE A 200 -7.60 5.03 3.12
C PHE A 200 -8.92 5.45 2.42
N HIS A 201 -9.91 5.87 3.20
CA HIS A 201 -11.22 6.28 2.67
C HIS A 201 -11.21 7.62 1.90
N LYS A 202 -10.08 8.35 1.90
CA LYS A 202 -9.91 9.62 1.18
C LYS A 202 -9.29 9.46 -0.21
N TYR A 203 -8.86 8.26 -0.59
CA TYR A 203 -8.41 7.94 -1.95
C TYR A 203 -9.60 7.78 -2.89
#